data_AF-A0A7G9TCG8-F1
#
_entry.id   AF-A0A7G9TCG8-F1
#
_cell.length_a   1.000
_cell.length_b   1.000
_cell.length_c   1.000
_cell.angle_alpha   90.00
_cell.angle_beta   90.00
_cell.angle_gamma   90.00
#
_symmetry.space_group_name_H-M   'P 1'
#
loop_
_entity.id
_entity.type
_entity.pdbx_description
1 polymer ?
#
loop_
_entity_poly.entity_id
_entity_poly.type
_entity_poly.pdbx_seq_one_letter_code
_entity_poly.pdbx_strand_id
1 'polypeptide(L)'
;MKRQTARQRVDTAQLDSESIRRVVRPLFRRRNDYGSKALNELPEELRRFGIVTVRDLRLLMKRHRRSLLLDEHVRMKRAEALYLAHEARFGGIDTFANTSWLAIPGLVRSAMELEFGEEAAVYVTGSPC
;
A
#
# COMPACT_ATOMS: atom_id res chain seq x y z
N MET A 1 -32.57 11.67 -16.37
CA MET A 1 -31.12 11.56 -16.07
C MET A 1 -30.94 11.53 -14.56
N LYS A 2 -30.37 10.46 -13.97
CA LYS A 2 -30.08 10.43 -12.52
C LYS A 2 -28.87 11.32 -12.24
N ARG A 3 -29.01 12.32 -11.36
CA ARG A 3 -27.88 13.15 -10.89
C ARG A 3 -26.89 12.25 -10.14
N GLN A 4 -25.64 12.23 -10.58
CA GLN A 4 -24.57 11.60 -9.81
C GLN A 4 -24.32 12.39 -8.52
N THR A 5 -24.19 11.68 -7.40
CA THR A 5 -23.83 12.28 -6.12
C THR A 5 -22.34 12.65 -6.09
N ALA A 6 -21.96 13.58 -5.23
CA ALA A 6 -20.55 13.99 -5.07
C ALA A 6 -19.64 12.77 -4.77
N ARG A 7 -20.13 11.80 -4.01
CA ARG A 7 -19.42 10.56 -3.70
C ARG A 7 -19.21 9.68 -4.93
N GLN A 8 -20.22 9.58 -5.81
CA GLN A 8 -20.10 8.83 -7.06
C GLN A 8 -19.08 9.48 -8.02
N ARG A 9 -18.99 10.81 -8.03
CA ARG A 9 -17.97 11.52 -8.82
C ARG A 9 -16.55 11.22 -8.32
N VAL A 10 -16.35 11.26 -7.01
CA VAL A 10 -15.06 10.90 -6.39
C VAL A 10 -14.70 9.44 -6.68
N ASP A 11 -15.68 8.54 -6.60
CA ASP A 11 -15.46 7.10 -6.79
C ASP A 11 -15.11 6.72 -8.24
N THR A 12 -15.58 7.51 -9.21
CA THR A 12 -15.30 7.29 -10.64
C THR A 12 -14.06 8.06 -11.11
N ALA A 13 -13.46 8.90 -10.25
CA ALA A 13 -12.25 9.63 -10.58
C ALA A 13 -11.09 8.68 -10.84
N GLN A 14 -10.22 9.04 -11.79
CA GLN A 14 -8.98 8.31 -12.05
C GLN A 14 -8.05 8.38 -10.84
N LEU A 15 -7.24 7.34 -10.68
CA LEU A 15 -6.23 7.28 -9.64
C LEU A 15 -5.04 8.18 -9.96
N ASP A 16 -4.61 8.91 -8.93
CA ASP A 16 -3.38 9.67 -8.83
C ASP A 16 -2.76 9.43 -7.45
N SER A 17 -1.54 9.90 -7.21
CA SER A 17 -0.85 9.66 -5.93
C SER A 17 -1.60 10.25 -4.74
N GLU A 18 -2.24 11.41 -4.90
CA GLU A 18 -2.99 12.06 -3.81
C GLU A 18 -4.27 11.29 -3.43
N SER A 19 -5.03 10.82 -4.42
CA SER A 19 -6.22 10.01 -4.22
C SER A 19 -5.89 8.64 -3.62
N ILE A 20 -4.79 8.00 -4.04
CA ILE A 20 -4.29 6.78 -3.40
C ILE A 20 -4.03 7.03 -1.91
N ARG A 21 -3.24 8.06 -1.59
CA ARG A 21 -2.96 8.43 -0.20
C ARG A 21 -4.24 8.70 0.58
N ARG A 22 -5.19 9.44 0.00
CA ARG A 22 -6.47 9.78 0.63
C ARG A 22 -7.33 8.55 0.91
N VAL A 23 -7.29 7.54 0.05
CA VAL A 23 -8.05 6.28 0.22
C VAL A 23 -7.40 5.36 1.24
N VAL A 24 -6.07 5.21 1.19
CA VAL A 24 -5.33 4.22 1.99
C VAL A 24 -5.07 4.72 3.41
N ARG A 25 -4.68 5.98 3.58
CA ARG A 25 -4.32 6.58 4.88
C ARG A 25 -5.36 6.35 6.00
N PRO A 26 -6.68 6.49 5.79
CA PRO A 26 -7.66 6.25 6.85
C PRO A 26 -7.87 4.76 7.19
N LEU A 27 -7.36 3.82 6.38
CA LEU A 27 -7.52 2.38 6.62
C LEU A 27 -6.42 1.82 7.56
N PHE A 28 -5.29 2.52 7.65
CA PHE A 28 -4.06 2.11 8.35
C PHE A 28 -3.59 3.18 9.34
N ARG A 29 -2.47 2.94 10.04
CA ARG A 29 -1.95 3.87 11.05
C ARG A 29 -1.28 5.07 10.37
N ARG A 30 -1.24 6.22 11.06
CA ARG A 30 -0.59 7.44 10.55
C ARG A 30 0.90 7.23 10.22
N ARG A 31 1.58 6.34 10.93
CA ARG A 31 3.00 6.00 10.71
C ARG A 31 3.30 5.31 9.39
N ASN A 32 2.28 4.82 8.67
CA ASN A 32 2.41 4.25 7.33
C ASN A 32 2.55 5.33 6.24
N ASP A 33 2.28 6.59 6.58
CA ASP A 33 2.27 7.74 5.67
C ASP A 33 3.68 8.27 5.40
N TYR A 34 4.51 7.43 4.77
CA TYR A 34 5.85 7.76 4.26
C TYR A 34 6.04 7.15 2.86
N GLY A 35 7.20 7.41 2.23
CA GLY A 35 7.52 6.83 0.92
C GLY A 35 6.89 7.54 -0.28
N SER A 36 6.76 8.87 -0.22
CA SER A 36 6.08 9.68 -1.25
C SER A 36 6.62 9.52 -2.68
N LYS A 37 7.90 9.15 -2.86
CA LYS A 37 8.48 8.90 -4.19
C LYS A 37 7.82 7.70 -4.89
N ALA A 38 7.79 6.55 -4.21
CA ALA A 38 7.17 5.32 -4.73
C ALA A 38 5.65 5.46 -4.93
N LEU A 39 5.01 6.39 -4.21
CA LEU A 39 3.58 6.67 -4.36
C LEU A 39 3.22 7.23 -5.76
N ASN A 40 4.16 7.89 -6.44
CA ASN A 40 3.94 8.46 -7.77
C ASN A 40 3.96 7.40 -8.89
N GLU A 41 4.57 6.23 -8.65
CA GLU A 41 4.66 5.12 -9.60
C GLU A 41 3.42 4.22 -9.57
N LEU A 42 2.75 4.15 -8.40
CA LEU A 42 1.59 3.30 -8.17
C LEU A 42 0.40 3.49 -9.12
N PRO A 43 0.03 4.70 -9.58
CA PRO A 43 -1.11 4.84 -10.48
C PRO A 43 -0.94 4.03 -11.76
N GLU A 44 0.28 4.01 -12.33
CA GLU A 44 0.57 3.24 -13.54
C GLU A 44 0.69 1.74 -13.26
N GLU A 45 1.24 1.34 -12.11
CA GLU A 45 1.23 -0.07 -11.66
C GLU A 45 -0.22 -0.58 -11.53
N LEU A 46 -1.09 0.15 -10.83
CA LEU A 46 -2.48 -0.22 -10.58
C LEU A 46 -3.30 -0.33 -11.88
N ARG A 47 -3.06 0.59 -12.84
CA ARG A 47 -3.74 0.60 -14.14
C ARG A 47 -3.47 -0.68 -14.93
N ARG A 48 -2.26 -1.25 -14.86
CA ARG A 48 -1.90 -2.51 -15.54
C ARG A 48 -2.76 -3.69 -15.08
N PHE A 49 -3.19 -3.68 -13.82
CA PHE A 49 -4.05 -4.71 -13.23
C PHE A 49 -5.55 -4.33 -13.29
N GLY A 50 -5.92 -3.34 -14.09
CA GLY A 50 -7.31 -2.91 -14.27
C GLY A 50 -7.88 -2.10 -13.10
N ILE A 51 -7.05 -1.67 -12.14
CA ILE A 51 -7.45 -0.79 -11.04
C ILE A 51 -7.26 0.65 -11.50
N VAL A 52 -8.33 1.24 -12.05
CA VAL A 52 -8.25 2.56 -12.69
C VAL A 52 -8.92 3.64 -11.84
N THR A 53 -9.89 3.27 -11.00
CA THR A 53 -10.70 4.22 -10.24
C THR A 53 -10.44 4.18 -8.73
N VAL A 54 -10.76 5.28 -8.07
CA VAL A 54 -10.76 5.40 -6.60
C VAL A 54 -11.62 4.31 -5.95
N ARG A 55 -12.73 3.94 -6.58
CA ARG A 55 -13.60 2.85 -6.10
C ARG A 55 -12.87 1.51 -6.12
N ASP A 56 -12.21 1.18 -7.21
CA ASP A 56 -11.53 -0.11 -7.40
C ASP A 56 -10.44 -0.28 -6.34
N LEU A 57 -9.61 0.75 -6.17
CA LEU A 57 -8.58 0.76 -5.13
C LEU A 57 -9.19 0.60 -3.74
N ARG A 58 -10.27 1.31 -3.44
CA ARG A 58 -10.91 1.21 -2.12
C ARG A 58 -11.45 -0.21 -1.86
N LEU A 59 -12.00 -0.86 -2.89
CA LEU A 59 -12.48 -2.24 -2.78
C LEU A 59 -11.33 -3.22 -2.57
N LEU A 60 -10.24 -3.10 -3.33
CA LEU A 60 -9.02 -3.89 -3.15
C LEU A 60 -8.50 -3.78 -1.71
N MET A 61 -8.25 -2.55 -1.25
CA MET A 61 -7.67 -2.33 0.07
C MET A 61 -8.59 -2.80 1.19
N LYS A 62 -9.91 -2.65 1.04
CA LYS A 62 -10.87 -3.15 2.04
C LYS A 62 -10.90 -4.67 2.11
N ARG A 63 -10.81 -5.36 0.97
CA ARG A 63 -10.80 -6.83 0.90
C ARG A 63 -9.61 -7.41 1.66
N HIS A 64 -8.43 -6.83 1.44
CA HIS A 64 -7.16 -7.34 1.99
C HIS A 64 -6.70 -6.68 3.29
N ARG A 65 -7.46 -5.69 3.80
CA ARG A 65 -7.11 -4.93 5.02
C ARG A 65 -6.76 -5.83 6.20
N ARG A 66 -7.55 -6.89 6.43
CA ARG A 66 -7.35 -7.76 7.59
C ARG A 66 -6.03 -8.51 7.50
N SER A 67 -5.71 -9.07 6.33
CA SER A 67 -4.44 -9.78 6.09
C SER A 67 -3.25 -8.84 6.28
N LEU A 68 -3.29 -7.65 5.66
CA LEU A 68 -2.24 -6.65 5.80
C LEU A 68 -2.00 -6.21 7.24
N LEU A 69 -3.05 -6.05 8.04
CA LEU A 69 -2.92 -5.73 9.45
C LEU A 69 -2.33 -6.89 10.26
N LEU A 70 -2.68 -8.15 9.93
CA LEU A 70 -2.10 -9.32 10.58
C LEU A 70 -0.60 -9.42 10.29
N ASP A 71 -0.18 -9.14 9.06
CA ASP A 71 1.23 -9.16 8.66
C ASP A 71 2.06 -8.12 9.43
N GLU A 72 1.54 -6.90 9.66
CA GLU A 72 2.22 -5.89 10.50
C GLU A 72 2.38 -6.32 11.97
N HIS A 73 1.58 -7.29 12.43
CA HIS A 73 1.62 -7.80 13.79
C HIS A 73 2.55 -9.02 13.95
N VAL A 74 3.09 -9.56 12.84
CA VAL A 74 4.05 -10.66 12.88
C VAL A 74 5.35 -10.18 13.53
N ARG A 75 5.79 -10.92 14.55
CA ARG A 75 7.05 -10.66 15.24
C ARG A 75 8.18 -11.35 14.52
N MET A 76 9.22 -10.59 14.20
CA MET A 76 10.49 -11.10 13.67
C MET A 76 11.46 -11.44 14.80
N LYS A 77 12.54 -12.16 14.47
CA LYS A 77 13.60 -12.43 15.45
C LYS A 77 14.31 -11.11 15.79
N ARG A 78 14.78 -10.96 17.04
CA ARG A 78 15.48 -9.73 17.47
C ARG A 78 16.71 -9.42 16.60
N ALA A 79 17.48 -10.44 16.22
CA ALA A 79 18.64 -10.25 15.36
C ALA A 79 18.25 -9.68 13.98
N GLU A 80 17.14 -10.15 13.43
CA GLU A 80 16.57 -9.68 12.17
C GLU A 80 16.03 -8.25 12.30
N ALA A 81 15.31 -7.93 13.37
CA ALA A 81 14.84 -6.57 13.64
C ALA A 81 15.99 -5.56 13.75
N LEU A 82 17.07 -5.95 14.44
CA LEU A 82 18.27 -5.11 14.58
C LEU A 82 19.02 -4.95 13.25
N TYR A 83 19.15 -6.04 12.50
CA TYR A 83 19.75 -6.03 11.17
C TYR A 83 18.97 -5.12 10.21
N LEU A 84 17.65 -5.29 10.13
CA LEU A 84 16.77 -4.44 9.34
C LEU A 84 16.81 -3.00 9.85
N ALA A 85 16.74 -2.72 11.15
CA ALA A 85 16.84 -1.34 11.62
C ALA A 85 18.18 -0.66 11.28
N HIS A 86 19.26 -1.44 11.11
CA HIS A 86 20.58 -0.95 10.73
C HIS A 86 20.72 -0.80 9.20
N GLU A 87 20.25 -1.76 8.41
CA GLU A 87 20.38 -1.76 6.95
C GLU A 87 19.25 -1.04 6.23
N ALA A 88 18.01 -1.23 6.72
CA ALA A 88 16.83 -0.64 6.14
C ALA A 88 16.87 0.88 6.36
N ARG A 89 17.14 1.60 5.29
CA ARG A 89 16.95 3.07 5.24
C ARG A 89 15.47 3.48 5.20
N PHE A 90 14.54 2.61 5.63
CA PHE A 90 13.12 2.91 5.67
C PHE A 90 12.59 2.89 7.11
N GLY A 91 11.71 3.84 7.45
CA GLY A 91 11.27 4.10 8.82
C GLY A 91 10.24 3.11 9.38
N GLY A 92 10.22 1.87 8.89
CA GLY A 92 9.15 0.90 9.10
C GLY A 92 9.46 -0.20 10.11
N ILE A 93 10.44 -0.04 11.01
CA ILE A 93 10.89 -1.08 11.95
C ILE A 93 10.72 -0.60 13.41
N ASP A 94 10.12 -1.43 14.25
CA ASP A 94 10.07 -1.27 15.72
C ASP A 94 10.93 -2.36 16.35
N THR A 95 12.12 -1.99 16.81
CA THR A 95 13.10 -2.89 17.45
C THR A 95 12.76 -3.25 18.89
N PHE A 96 11.77 -2.59 19.50
CA PHE A 96 11.26 -2.95 20.82
C PHE A 96 10.20 -4.05 20.71
N ALA A 97 9.25 -3.88 19.79
CA ALA A 97 8.22 -4.87 19.52
C ALA A 97 8.70 -6.01 18.60
N ASN A 98 9.85 -5.84 17.93
CA ASN A 98 10.34 -6.68 16.83
C ASN A 98 9.27 -6.87 15.76
N THR A 99 8.67 -5.77 15.30
CA THR A 99 7.67 -5.77 14.22
C THR A 99 8.04 -4.75 13.17
N SER A 100 7.44 -4.88 11.99
CA SER A 100 7.59 -3.93 10.89
C SER A 100 6.25 -3.49 10.35
N TRP A 101 6.21 -2.31 9.75
CA TRP A 101 5.06 -1.82 8.99
C TRP A 101 5.49 -1.22 7.67
N LEU A 102 4.64 -1.41 6.67
CA LEU A 102 4.92 -0.94 5.32
C LEU A 102 4.49 0.53 5.13
N ALA A 103 5.16 1.21 4.21
CA ALA A 103 4.69 2.48 3.69
C ALA A 103 3.36 2.28 2.95
N ILE A 104 2.59 3.35 2.74
CA ILE A 104 1.37 3.31 1.90
C ILE A 104 1.62 2.60 0.54
N PRO A 105 2.72 2.88 -0.20
CA PRO A 105 3.03 2.13 -1.42
C PRO A 105 3.23 0.63 -1.20
N GLY A 106 3.94 0.23 -0.14
CA GLY A 106 4.14 -1.18 0.19
C GLY A 106 2.85 -1.88 0.55
N LEU A 107 1.94 -1.22 1.28
CA LEU A 107 0.61 -1.75 1.59
C LEU A 107 -0.23 -1.98 0.33
N VAL A 108 -0.19 -1.04 -0.62
CA VAL A 108 -0.91 -1.17 -1.90
C VAL A 108 -0.33 -2.32 -2.72
N ARG A 109 0.99 -2.41 -2.86
CA ARG A 109 1.66 -3.50 -3.59
C ARG A 109 1.39 -4.86 -2.95
N SER A 110 1.43 -4.95 -1.63
CA SER A 110 1.06 -6.19 -0.91
C SER A 110 -0.41 -6.55 -1.13
N ALA A 111 -1.32 -5.56 -1.20
CA ALA A 111 -2.71 -5.82 -1.55
C ALA A 111 -2.88 -6.33 -2.99
N MET A 112 -2.05 -5.84 -3.92
CA MET A 112 -2.03 -6.33 -5.30
C MET A 112 -1.50 -7.76 -5.38
N GLU A 113 -0.43 -8.08 -4.66
CA GLU A 113 0.11 -9.45 -4.57
C GLU A 113 -0.91 -10.43 -4.00
N LEU A 114 -1.67 -10.03 -2.96
CA LEU A 114 -2.75 -10.84 -2.40
C LEU A 114 -3.92 -11.07 -3.37
N GLU A 115 -4.15 -10.16 -4.32
CA GLU A 115 -5.26 -10.25 -5.29
C GLU A 115 -4.86 -10.96 -6.58
N PHE A 116 -3.67 -10.68 -7.10
CA PHE A 116 -3.22 -11.10 -8.43
C PHE A 116 -2.02 -12.06 -8.39
N GLY A 117 -1.47 -12.35 -7.20
CA GLY A 117 -0.35 -13.27 -7.03
C GLY A 117 0.98 -12.71 -7.52
N GLU A 118 1.88 -13.62 -7.94
CA GLU A 118 3.27 -13.32 -8.31
C GLU A 118 3.41 -12.32 -9.46
N GLU A 119 2.42 -12.23 -10.36
CA GLU A 119 2.44 -11.26 -11.46
C GLU A 119 2.53 -9.81 -10.97
N ALA A 120 1.94 -9.51 -9.80
CA ALA A 120 2.06 -8.21 -9.17
C ALA A 120 3.40 -8.02 -8.43
N ALA A 121 4.02 -9.09 -7.94
CA ALA A 121 5.28 -9.05 -7.20
C ALA A 121 6.48 -8.69 -8.09
N VAL A 122 6.48 -9.09 -9.37
CA VAL A 122 7.59 -8.82 -10.31
C VAL A 122 7.82 -7.31 -10.52
N TYR A 123 6.76 -6.51 -10.56
CA TYR A 123 6.88 -5.06 -10.78
C TYR A 123 7.38 -4.29 -9.55
N VAL A 124 7.44 -4.92 -8.37
CA VAL A 124 8.00 -4.34 -7.14
C VAL A 124 9.53 -4.20 -7.21
N THR A 125 10.19 -5.00 -8.05
CA THR A 125 11.66 -5.03 -8.20
C THR A 125 12.21 -4.07 -9.27
N GLY A 126 11.34 -3.30 -9.92
CA GLY A 126 11.69 -2.46 -11.07
C GLY A 126 12.32 -1.08 -10.78
N SER A 127 12.71 -0.76 -9.55
CA SER A 127 13.58 0.40 -9.30
C SER A 127 15.05 -0.05 -9.35
N PRO A 128 15.78 0.20 -10.44
CA PRO A 128 17.23 0.00 -10.42
C PRO A 128 17.85 1.03 -9.46
N CYS A 129 18.59 0.48 -8.48
CA CYS A 129 19.74 1.04 -7.76
C CYS A 129 19.72 2.52 -7.36
#